data_AF-A0A1E1LN81-F1
#
_entry.id   AF-A0A1E1LN81-F1
#
_cell.length_a   1.000
_cell.length_b   1.000
_cell.length_c   1.000
_cell.angle_alpha   90.00
_cell.angle_beta   90.00
_cell.angle_gamma   90.00
#
_symmetry.space_group_name_H-M   'P 1'
#
loop_
_entity.id
_entity.type
_entity.pdbx_description
1 polymer ?
#
loop_
_entity_poly.entity_id
_entity_poly.type
_entity_poly.pdbx_seq_one_letter_code
_entity_poly.pdbx_strand_id
1 'polypeptide(L)'
;MKIQHLLTKSLLLISTLALPAPNADRLQRISNSDIQRRHNEATPPPDGKYFHEPGGGDDLGHYDIRYFNGKPVSYEERGETLYHLIRSYLSIFRERNIETWIAHGTLLGWWWNGKIMPWDWDLDTQVSGSTLAWLGQNMNMTMHNFTMSEPDGTPMFREYLLDVNPYSAERVRGDGQNVIDARWIDVRNGLFIDITGLSETNPSAQPGVWSCKNYHRYRTRDLYPLRETVYEGVPALVPYSFDRILTEEYSARALTKTKHEGHLWVPEQKDWIRQDVLQQNSDVHGRDVPHIPRSLQADEKPRAGLGNLLRIL
;
A
#
# COMPACT_ATOMS: atom_id res chain seq x y z
N MET A 1 -16.13 -59.52 41.68
CA MET A 1 -16.85 -60.22 40.60
C MET A 1 -16.65 -59.44 39.31
N LYS A 2 -16.18 -60.11 38.24
CA LYS A 2 -16.03 -59.56 36.88
C LYS A 2 -17.39 -59.21 36.26
N ILE A 3 -17.34 -58.49 35.12
CA ILE A 3 -18.31 -58.41 33.98
C ILE A 3 -18.73 -56.93 33.74
N GLN A 4 -18.82 -56.34 32.54
CA GLN A 4 -18.33 -56.55 31.16
C GLN A 4 -18.56 -55.21 30.43
N HIS A 5 -17.84 -54.98 29.33
CA HIS A 5 -18.00 -53.87 28.39
C HIS A 5 -19.44 -53.65 27.88
N LEU A 6 -19.85 -52.37 27.75
CA LEU A 6 -20.74 -51.94 26.67
C LEU A 6 -20.15 -50.69 25.99
N LEU A 7 -19.70 -50.89 24.75
CA LEU A 7 -19.38 -49.86 23.77
C LEU A 7 -20.68 -49.45 23.08
N THR A 8 -21.23 -48.28 23.41
CA THR A 8 -22.29 -47.64 22.63
C THR A 8 -21.67 -46.88 21.46
N LYS A 9 -21.86 -47.39 20.25
CA LYS A 9 -21.58 -46.66 19.00
C LYS A 9 -22.72 -45.67 18.73
N SER A 10 -22.48 -44.38 18.91
CA SER A 10 -23.34 -43.33 18.35
C SER A 10 -23.05 -43.19 16.86
N LEU A 11 -24.04 -43.52 16.01
CA LEU A 11 -24.07 -43.16 14.60
C LEU A 11 -24.44 -41.67 14.50
N LEU A 12 -23.52 -40.82 14.07
CA LEU A 12 -23.82 -39.47 13.59
C LEU A 12 -24.23 -39.57 12.11
N LEU A 13 -25.52 -39.35 11.84
CA LEU A 13 -26.05 -39.21 10.49
C LEU A 13 -25.67 -37.81 9.99
N ILE A 14 -24.69 -37.71 9.10
CA ILE A 14 -24.33 -36.44 8.43
C ILE A 14 -25.24 -36.31 7.20
N SER A 15 -26.19 -35.38 7.26
CA SER A 15 -26.96 -34.95 6.10
C SER A 15 -26.08 -34.08 5.20
N THR A 16 -25.56 -34.66 4.11
CA THR A 16 -24.89 -33.92 3.04
C THR A 16 -25.93 -33.17 2.20
N LEU A 17 -26.06 -31.86 2.38
CA LEU A 17 -26.67 -31.01 1.37
C LEU A 17 -25.67 -30.86 0.22
N ALA A 18 -26.00 -31.42 -0.94
CA ALA A 18 -25.22 -31.28 -2.16
C ALA A 18 -25.26 -29.83 -2.64
N LEU A 19 -24.10 -29.18 -2.70
CA LEU A 19 -23.94 -27.92 -3.45
C LEU A 19 -23.92 -28.24 -4.95
N PRO A 20 -24.54 -27.41 -5.81
CA PRO A 20 -24.46 -27.60 -7.25
C PRO A 20 -23.00 -27.46 -7.72
N ALA A 21 -22.56 -28.39 -8.55
CA ALA A 21 -21.23 -28.36 -9.16
C ALA A 21 -21.05 -27.07 -9.99
N PRO A 22 -19.87 -26.42 -9.95
CA PRO A 22 -19.60 -25.29 -10.83
C PRO A 22 -19.67 -25.74 -12.30
N ASN A 23 -20.39 -24.97 -13.12
CA ASN A 23 -20.51 -25.18 -14.56
C ASN A 23 -19.11 -25.26 -15.21
N ALA A 24 -18.75 -26.46 -15.67
CA ALA A 24 -17.46 -26.75 -16.29
C ALA A 24 -17.31 -26.15 -17.72
N ASP A 25 -18.37 -25.57 -18.28
CA ASP A 25 -18.40 -25.07 -19.66
C ASP A 25 -17.81 -23.66 -19.86
N ARG A 26 -17.18 -23.08 -18.83
CA ARG A 26 -16.47 -21.78 -18.94
C ARG A 26 -15.00 -21.82 -18.57
N LEU A 27 -14.36 -22.98 -18.68
CA LEU A 27 -12.91 -23.10 -18.62
C LEU A 27 -12.39 -23.10 -20.06
N GLN A 28 -11.79 -22.00 -20.50
CA GLN A 28 -10.96 -22.02 -21.72
C GLN A 28 -9.80 -22.98 -21.47
N ARG A 29 -9.84 -24.14 -22.13
CA ARG A 29 -8.79 -25.15 -22.05
C ARG A 29 -7.58 -24.61 -22.80
N ILE A 30 -6.54 -24.24 -22.07
CA ILE A 30 -5.24 -23.86 -22.64
C ILE A 30 -4.82 -24.99 -23.59
N SER A 31 -4.59 -24.66 -24.86
CA SER A 31 -4.22 -25.65 -25.86
C SER A 31 -2.74 -26.01 -25.72
N ASN A 32 -2.36 -27.24 -26.08
CA ASN A 32 -0.93 -27.64 -26.09
C ASN A 32 -0.08 -26.74 -27.00
N SER A 33 -0.69 -26.05 -27.99
CA SER A 33 -0.02 -25.05 -28.82
C SER A 33 0.28 -23.73 -28.07
N ASP A 34 -0.52 -23.35 -27.08
CA ASP A 34 -0.25 -22.18 -26.22
C ASP A 34 0.91 -22.47 -25.26
N ILE A 35 1.01 -23.72 -24.80
CA ILE A 35 2.11 -24.21 -23.94
C ILE A 35 3.42 -24.29 -24.74
N GLN A 36 3.37 -24.75 -26.00
CA GLN A 36 4.55 -24.82 -26.87
C GLN A 36 5.08 -23.44 -27.29
N ARG A 37 4.22 -22.42 -27.44
CA ARG A 37 4.67 -21.04 -27.70
C ARG A 37 5.49 -20.45 -26.55
N ARG A 38 5.09 -20.69 -25.29
CA ARG A 38 5.83 -20.24 -24.10
C ARG A 38 7.18 -20.94 -23.91
N HIS A 39 7.34 -22.15 -24.45
CA HIS A 39 8.60 -22.89 -24.36
C HIS A 39 9.67 -22.46 -25.37
N ASN A 40 9.30 -21.67 -26.39
CA ASN A 40 10.21 -21.21 -27.45
C ASN A 40 10.73 -19.78 -27.25
N GLU A 41 10.30 -19.08 -26.20
CA GLU A 41 10.99 -17.87 -25.77
C GLU A 41 12.19 -18.29 -24.92
N ALA A 42 13.39 -17.99 -25.43
CA ALA A 42 14.61 -18.16 -24.67
C ALA A 42 14.41 -17.46 -23.32
N THR A 43 14.55 -18.20 -22.22
CA THR A 43 14.52 -17.61 -20.89
C THR A 43 15.59 -16.52 -20.88
N PRO A 44 15.23 -15.23 -20.73
CA PRO A 44 16.23 -14.20 -20.64
C PRO A 44 17.17 -14.58 -19.49
N PRO A 45 18.49 -14.37 -19.64
CA PRO A 45 19.42 -14.63 -18.55
C PRO A 45 18.90 -13.89 -17.30
N PRO A 46 19.06 -14.48 -16.10
CA PRO A 46 18.58 -13.84 -14.87
C PRO A 46 19.17 -12.42 -14.80
N ASP A 47 18.30 -11.41 -14.85
CA ASP A 47 18.66 -10.00 -15.05
C ASP A 47 19.21 -9.33 -13.78
N GLY A 48 19.57 -10.14 -12.77
CA GLY A 48 20.09 -9.72 -11.48
C GLY A 48 19.07 -9.00 -10.59
N LYS A 49 17.90 -8.62 -11.13
CA LYS A 49 16.87 -7.88 -10.42
C LYS A 49 16.01 -8.83 -9.60
N TYR A 50 15.74 -8.50 -8.34
CA TYR A 50 14.88 -9.33 -7.49
C TYR A 50 13.39 -9.00 -7.62
N PHE A 51 13.06 -7.72 -7.58
CA PHE A 51 11.68 -7.24 -7.70
C PHE A 51 11.36 -6.88 -9.14
N HIS A 52 10.26 -7.41 -9.67
CA HIS A 52 9.83 -7.15 -11.04
C HIS A 52 8.45 -6.53 -11.08
N GLU A 53 8.35 -5.48 -11.88
CA GLU A 53 7.10 -4.78 -12.21
C GLU A 53 6.65 -5.18 -13.62
N PRO A 54 5.34 -5.09 -13.94
CA PRO A 54 4.82 -5.33 -15.28
C PRO A 54 5.49 -4.51 -16.40
N GLY A 55 6.05 -3.34 -16.07
CA GLY A 55 6.67 -2.42 -17.01
C GLY A 55 5.64 -1.68 -17.88
N GLY A 56 6.09 -0.77 -18.75
CA GLY A 56 5.22 -0.12 -19.75
C GLY A 56 4.70 1.28 -19.42
N GLY A 57 5.09 1.88 -18.29
CA GLY A 57 4.75 3.26 -17.91
C GLY A 57 4.98 3.52 -16.43
N ASP A 58 4.87 4.79 -16.00
CA ASP A 58 4.96 5.19 -14.60
C ASP A 58 3.83 4.53 -13.77
N ASP A 59 2.63 4.40 -14.34
CA ASP A 59 1.49 3.75 -13.70
C ASP A 59 1.71 2.25 -13.43
N LEU A 60 2.49 1.57 -14.27
CA LEU A 60 2.79 0.14 -14.15
C LEU A 60 4.04 -0.15 -13.30
N GLY A 61 4.80 0.87 -12.92
CA GLY A 61 6.02 0.75 -12.11
C GLY A 61 5.80 0.47 -10.63
N HIS A 62 4.56 0.45 -10.16
CA HIS A 62 4.22 0.35 -8.73
C HIS A 62 3.40 -0.91 -8.40
N TYR A 63 3.52 -1.95 -9.24
CA TYR A 63 2.88 -3.24 -9.04
C TYR A 63 3.90 -4.37 -8.98
N ASP A 64 3.74 -5.28 -8.03
CA ASP A 64 4.44 -6.56 -8.02
C ASP A 64 3.85 -7.48 -9.10
N ILE A 65 4.68 -7.90 -10.04
CA ILE A 65 4.24 -8.67 -11.20
C ILE A 65 3.55 -9.99 -10.83
N ARG A 66 3.83 -10.56 -9.65
CA ARG A 66 3.23 -11.83 -9.20
C ARG A 66 1.74 -11.69 -8.89
N TYR A 67 1.29 -10.49 -8.52
CA TYR A 67 -0.08 -10.20 -8.09
C TYR A 67 -0.80 -9.21 -9.01
N PHE A 68 -0.11 -8.70 -10.04
CA PHE A 68 -0.70 -7.81 -11.02
C PHE A 68 -1.74 -8.53 -11.90
N ASN A 69 -2.96 -8.01 -11.93
CA ASN A 69 -4.09 -8.63 -12.65
C ASN A 69 -4.15 -8.31 -14.16
N GLY A 70 -3.07 -7.78 -14.74
CA GLY A 70 -2.99 -7.46 -16.18
C GLY A 70 -3.56 -6.10 -16.58
N LYS A 71 -4.12 -5.33 -15.64
CA LYS A 71 -4.57 -3.95 -15.85
C LYS A 71 -4.34 -3.09 -14.60
N PRO A 72 -3.95 -1.81 -14.74
CA PRO A 72 -3.92 -0.88 -13.62
C PRO A 72 -5.30 -0.76 -12.96
N VAL A 73 -5.31 -0.56 -11.64
CA VAL A 73 -6.53 -0.24 -10.90
C VAL A 73 -7.04 1.16 -11.22
N SER A 74 -8.31 1.47 -10.92
CA SER A 74 -8.84 2.83 -11.10
C SER A 74 -8.21 3.81 -10.12
N TYR A 75 -8.39 5.11 -10.36
CA TYR A 75 -7.95 6.16 -9.44
C TYR A 75 -8.49 5.95 -8.02
N GLU A 76 -9.76 5.58 -7.89
CA GLU A 76 -10.44 5.34 -6.61
C GLU A 76 -9.93 4.05 -5.95
N GLU A 77 -9.80 2.97 -6.71
CA GLU A 77 -9.30 1.69 -6.20
C GLU A 77 -7.82 1.77 -5.78
N ARG A 78 -7.02 2.59 -6.48
CA ARG A 78 -5.64 2.90 -6.06
C ARG A 78 -5.62 3.61 -4.72
N GLY A 79 -6.37 4.72 -4.59
CA GLY A 79 -6.42 5.49 -3.34
C GLY A 79 -6.88 4.63 -2.16
N GLU A 80 -7.90 3.81 -2.38
CA GLU A 80 -8.38 2.84 -1.39
C GLU A 80 -7.32 1.79 -1.06
N THR A 81 -6.67 1.17 -2.04
CA THR A 81 -5.62 0.18 -1.77
C THR A 81 -4.43 0.78 -1.01
N LEU A 82 -3.95 1.97 -1.39
CA LEU A 82 -2.84 2.64 -0.69
C LEU A 82 -3.22 3.02 0.74
N TYR A 83 -4.46 3.49 0.97
CA TYR A 83 -5.00 3.76 2.30
C TYR A 83 -4.96 2.53 3.20
N HIS A 84 -5.41 1.38 2.68
CA HIS A 84 -5.36 0.12 3.42
C HIS A 84 -3.93 -0.38 3.64
N LEU A 85 -3.06 -0.29 2.62
CA LEU A 85 -1.66 -0.68 2.69
C LEU A 85 -0.95 0.03 3.84
N ILE A 86 -0.94 1.37 3.86
CA ILE A 86 -0.17 2.10 4.86
C ILE A 86 -0.69 1.87 6.28
N ARG A 87 -2.01 1.80 6.44
CA ARG A 87 -2.62 1.55 7.76
C ARG A 87 -2.30 0.16 8.27
N SER A 88 -2.32 -0.86 7.41
CA SER A 88 -1.93 -2.23 7.78
C SER A 88 -0.45 -2.30 8.18
N TYR A 89 0.43 -1.70 7.38
CA TYR A 89 1.87 -1.70 7.59
C TYR A 89 2.24 -1.03 8.92
N LEU A 90 1.81 0.21 9.13
CA LEU A 90 2.13 0.97 10.34
C LEU A 90 1.56 0.32 11.60
N SER A 91 0.34 -0.21 11.53
CA SER A 91 -0.29 -0.88 12.67
C SER A 91 0.46 -2.17 13.05
N ILE A 92 0.78 -3.02 12.07
CA ILE A 92 1.48 -4.29 12.32
C ILE A 92 2.91 -4.05 12.81
N PHE A 93 3.62 -3.09 12.21
CA PHE A 93 4.97 -2.75 12.66
C PHE A 93 4.95 -2.23 14.11
N ARG A 94 3.98 -1.36 14.45
CA ARG A 94 3.81 -0.88 15.82
C ARG A 94 3.46 -2.00 16.80
N GLU A 95 2.50 -2.86 16.48
CA GLU A 95 2.09 -3.99 17.33
C GLU A 95 3.24 -4.96 17.61
N ARG A 96 4.16 -5.11 16.64
CA ARG A 96 5.36 -5.95 16.77
C ARG A 96 6.57 -5.23 17.35
N ASN A 97 6.44 -3.96 17.73
CA ASN A 97 7.52 -3.09 18.21
C ASN A 97 8.69 -2.99 17.21
N ILE A 98 8.38 -2.87 15.92
CA ILE A 98 9.33 -2.69 14.83
C ILE A 98 9.36 -1.21 14.45
N GLU A 99 10.49 -0.55 14.67
CA GLU A 99 10.67 0.86 14.32
C GLU A 99 10.75 1.05 12.80
N THR A 100 9.86 1.88 12.26
CA THR A 100 9.79 2.33 10.87
C THR A 100 9.27 3.76 10.83
N TRP A 101 9.62 4.54 9.82
CA TRP A 101 9.10 5.88 9.60
C TRP A 101 8.73 6.11 8.14
N ILE A 102 7.77 7.01 7.91
CA ILE A 102 7.38 7.40 6.55
C ILE A 102 8.45 8.32 5.94
N ALA A 103 8.69 8.19 4.63
CA ALA A 103 9.74 8.89 3.90
C ALA A 103 9.25 9.41 2.55
N HIS A 104 10.10 10.16 1.83
CA HIS A 104 9.88 10.55 0.43
C HIS A 104 8.49 11.15 0.18
N GLY A 105 7.74 10.65 -0.82
CA GLY A 105 6.43 11.16 -1.20
C GLY A 105 5.39 11.00 -0.07
N THR A 106 5.49 9.90 0.67
CA THR A 106 4.60 9.64 1.83
C THR A 106 4.82 10.66 2.95
N LEU A 107 6.07 11.05 3.22
CA LEU A 107 6.38 12.12 4.18
C LEU A 107 5.90 13.50 3.69
N LEU A 108 5.93 13.74 2.37
CA LEU A 108 5.40 14.96 1.77
C LEU A 108 3.87 15.03 1.90
N GLY A 109 3.16 13.93 1.67
CA GLY A 109 1.72 13.83 1.94
C GLY A 109 1.39 14.13 3.41
N TRP A 110 2.20 13.57 4.31
CA TRP A 110 2.07 13.86 5.75
C TRP A 110 2.20 15.36 6.07
N TRP A 111 3.17 16.05 5.46
CA TRP A 111 3.39 17.48 5.67
C TRP A 111 2.15 18.34 5.36
N TRP A 112 1.37 17.97 4.33
CA TRP A 112 0.19 18.74 3.93
C TRP A 112 -1.00 18.56 4.87
N ASN A 113 -1.45 17.32 5.05
CA ASN A 113 -2.64 17.03 5.86
C ASN A 113 -2.60 15.68 6.57
N GLY A 114 -1.44 15.01 6.63
CA GLY A 114 -1.37 13.67 7.21
C GLY A 114 -2.01 12.60 6.33
N LYS A 115 -2.17 12.83 5.02
CA LYS A 115 -2.81 11.91 4.07
C LYS A 115 -1.93 11.63 2.85
N ILE A 116 -2.27 10.55 2.15
CA ILE A 116 -1.71 10.17 0.86
C ILE A 116 -2.05 11.26 -0.16
N MET A 117 -1.04 11.65 -0.95
CA MET A 117 -1.29 12.61 -2.03
C MET A 117 -2.18 11.95 -3.08
N PRO A 118 -3.25 12.59 -3.57
CA PRO A 118 -4.22 11.89 -4.42
C PRO A 118 -3.67 11.40 -5.76
N TRP A 119 -2.54 11.94 -6.21
CA TRP A 119 -1.84 11.53 -7.43
C TRP A 119 -0.74 10.47 -7.20
N ASP A 120 -0.35 10.18 -5.95
CA ASP A 120 0.73 9.23 -5.64
C ASP A 120 0.38 7.80 -6.06
N TRP A 121 1.37 7.10 -6.61
CA TRP A 121 1.23 5.70 -7.04
C TRP A 121 1.83 4.70 -6.07
N ASP A 122 2.79 5.12 -5.26
CA ASP A 122 3.49 4.31 -4.29
C ASP A 122 3.50 4.94 -2.90
N LEU A 123 4.05 4.17 -1.96
CA LEU A 123 4.25 4.55 -0.58
C LEU A 123 5.68 4.17 -0.19
N ASP A 124 6.33 5.07 0.52
CA ASP A 124 7.73 4.97 0.89
C ASP A 124 7.90 4.99 2.40
N THR A 125 8.58 3.97 2.91
CA THR A 125 8.96 3.88 4.31
C THR A 125 10.43 3.55 4.43
N GLN A 126 10.99 3.89 5.58
CA GLN A 126 12.38 3.61 5.88
C GLN A 126 12.52 2.95 7.25
N VAL A 127 13.55 2.11 7.35
CA VAL A 127 13.94 1.40 8.57
C VAL A 127 15.44 1.48 8.77
N SER A 128 15.93 1.26 9.99
CA SER A 128 17.36 1.08 10.22
C SER A 128 17.87 -0.19 9.52
N GLY A 129 19.15 -0.23 9.14
CA GLY A 129 19.77 -1.41 8.53
C GLY A 129 19.75 -2.63 9.45
N SER A 130 19.84 -2.42 10.77
CA SER A 130 19.65 -3.47 11.77
C SER A 130 18.22 -4.01 11.80
N THR A 131 17.21 -3.12 11.71
CA THR A 131 15.81 -3.52 11.61
C THR A 131 15.57 -4.31 10.33
N LEU A 132 16.10 -3.85 9.20
CA LEU A 132 15.99 -4.54 7.91
C LEU A 132 16.62 -5.93 7.94
N ALA A 133 17.81 -6.07 8.52
CA ALA A 133 18.45 -7.37 8.71
C ALA A 133 17.61 -8.31 9.58
N TRP A 134 17.00 -7.77 10.64
CA TRP A 134 16.09 -8.54 11.49
C TRP A 134 14.82 -8.97 10.75
N LEU A 135 14.21 -8.09 9.95
CA LEU A 135 13.06 -8.42 9.09
C LEU A 135 13.42 -9.57 8.14
N GLY A 136 14.57 -9.49 7.47
CA GLY A 136 15.05 -10.53 6.56
C GLY A 136 15.22 -11.90 7.22
N GLN A 137 15.62 -11.94 8.49
CA GLN A 137 15.85 -13.19 9.23
C GLN A 137 14.57 -13.77 9.85
N ASN A 138 13.62 -12.92 10.26
CA ASN A 138 12.51 -13.32 11.12
C ASN A 138 11.14 -13.18 10.47
N MET A 139 11.00 -12.36 9.43
CA MET A 139 9.73 -12.02 8.81
C MET A 139 9.76 -12.00 7.27
N ASN A 140 10.84 -12.45 6.64
CA ASN A 140 10.86 -12.57 5.19
C ASN A 140 9.85 -13.61 4.72
N MET A 141 9.11 -13.30 3.66
CA MET A 141 8.09 -14.13 3.03
C MET A 141 6.95 -14.54 3.98
N THR A 142 6.61 -13.69 4.97
CA THR A 142 5.47 -13.95 5.85
C THR A 142 4.20 -13.25 5.38
N MET A 143 3.08 -13.95 5.50
CA MET A 143 1.74 -13.41 5.21
C MET A 143 1.15 -12.76 6.45
N HIS A 144 0.45 -11.64 6.24
CA HIS A 144 -0.10 -10.80 7.28
C HIS A 144 -1.55 -10.45 6.98
N ASN A 145 -2.44 -10.94 7.83
CA ASN A 145 -3.85 -10.62 7.77
C ASN A 145 -4.12 -9.34 8.54
N PHE A 146 -4.92 -8.45 7.96
CA PHE A 146 -5.35 -7.22 8.60
C PHE A 146 -6.84 -7.03 8.36
N THR A 147 -7.56 -6.65 9.40
CA THR A 147 -8.98 -6.31 9.31
C THR A 147 -9.17 -4.90 9.81
N MET A 148 -9.76 -4.07 8.96
CA MET A 148 -10.10 -2.69 9.29
C MET A 148 -11.62 -2.51 9.24
N SER A 149 -12.15 -1.62 10.08
CA SER A 149 -13.52 -1.15 9.92
C SER A 149 -13.57 0.00 8.92
N GLU A 150 -14.36 -0.17 7.88
CA GLU A 150 -14.73 0.90 6.95
C GLU A 150 -15.53 2.01 7.67
N PRO A 151 -15.67 3.20 7.06
CA PRO A 151 -16.47 4.29 7.63
C PRO A 151 -17.92 3.90 7.96
N ASP A 152 -18.51 2.95 7.22
CA ASP A 152 -19.86 2.41 7.44
C ASP A 152 -19.91 1.33 8.54
N GLY A 153 -18.76 0.99 9.13
CA GLY A 153 -18.60 -0.04 10.15
C GLY A 153 -18.40 -1.45 9.61
N THR A 154 -18.41 -1.65 8.29
CA THR A 154 -18.20 -2.95 7.67
C THR A 154 -16.74 -3.39 7.86
N PRO A 155 -16.47 -4.62 8.36
CA PRO A 155 -15.11 -5.12 8.44
C PRO A 155 -14.60 -5.47 7.04
N MET A 156 -13.51 -4.83 6.62
CA MET A 156 -12.77 -5.19 5.43
C MET A 156 -11.52 -5.97 5.80
N PHE A 157 -11.43 -7.19 5.26
CA PHE A 157 -10.28 -8.07 5.40
C PHE A 157 -9.33 -7.91 4.20
N ARG A 158 -8.03 -7.81 4.49
CA ARG A 158 -6.96 -7.85 3.49
C ARG A 158 -5.79 -8.71 3.98
N GLU A 159 -5.04 -9.22 3.02
CA GLU A 159 -3.86 -10.05 3.25
C GLU A 159 -2.67 -9.41 2.54
N TYR A 160 -1.52 -9.40 3.22
CA TYR A 160 -0.32 -8.75 2.75
C TYR A 160 0.89 -9.67 2.86
N LEU A 161 1.80 -9.58 1.89
CA LEU A 161 3.09 -10.26 1.92
C LEU A 161 4.18 -9.27 2.32
N LEU A 162 4.98 -9.61 3.33
CA LEU A 162 6.28 -8.98 3.53
C LEU A 162 7.35 -9.77 2.77
N ASP A 163 7.97 -9.15 1.78
CA ASP A 163 9.03 -9.74 0.97
C ASP A 163 10.31 -8.92 1.11
N VAL A 164 11.38 -9.55 1.60
CA VAL A 164 12.68 -8.91 1.82
C VAL A 164 13.65 -9.38 0.75
N ASN A 165 14.19 -8.43 0.00
CA ASN A 165 15.15 -8.67 -1.05
C ASN A 165 16.42 -9.35 -0.47
N PRO A 166 16.89 -10.49 -1.00
CA PRO A 166 18.14 -11.12 -0.59
C PRO A 166 19.37 -10.19 -0.68
N TYR A 167 19.35 -9.23 -1.61
CA TYR A 167 20.40 -8.20 -1.75
C TYR A 167 20.30 -7.08 -0.70
N SER A 168 19.36 -7.14 0.25
CA SER A 168 19.23 -6.16 1.34
C SER A 168 20.46 -6.10 2.27
N ALA A 169 21.23 -7.18 2.36
CA ALA A 169 22.48 -7.21 3.12
C ALA A 169 23.59 -6.36 2.48
N GLU A 170 23.58 -6.22 1.16
CA GLU A 170 24.46 -5.29 0.45
C GLU A 170 23.97 -3.87 0.69
N ARG A 171 24.84 -2.97 1.17
CA ARG A 171 24.45 -1.58 1.47
C ARG A 171 24.98 -0.56 0.46
N VAL A 172 25.51 -1.04 -0.67
CA VAL A 172 25.92 -0.21 -1.81
C VAL A 172 24.94 -0.40 -2.97
N ARG A 173 24.95 0.53 -3.95
CA ARG A 173 23.99 0.53 -5.06
C ARG A 173 24.14 -0.65 -6.02
N GLY A 174 25.37 -1.15 -6.19
CA GLY A 174 25.68 -2.14 -7.22
C GLY A 174 25.37 -1.62 -8.62
N ASP A 175 24.74 -2.46 -9.44
CA ASP A 175 24.26 -2.15 -10.79
C ASP A 175 22.98 -1.30 -10.83
N GLY A 176 22.38 -1.01 -9.66
CA GLY A 176 21.15 -0.24 -9.55
C GLY A 176 19.86 -1.05 -9.69
N GLN A 177 19.92 -2.37 -9.86
CA GLN A 177 18.73 -3.22 -10.00
C GLN A 177 18.06 -3.55 -8.66
N ASN A 178 18.82 -3.52 -7.56
CA ASN A 178 18.35 -3.94 -6.22
C ASN A 178 18.42 -2.80 -5.20
N VAL A 179 17.93 -1.63 -5.59
CA VAL A 179 17.91 -0.42 -4.76
C VAL A 179 16.90 -0.52 -3.62
N ILE A 180 15.74 -1.14 -3.87
CA ILE A 180 14.70 -1.38 -2.85
C ILE A 180 15.02 -2.65 -2.07
N ASP A 181 14.89 -2.55 -0.74
CA ASP A 181 15.32 -3.59 0.19
C ASP A 181 14.21 -4.56 0.60
N ALA A 182 12.98 -4.09 0.71
CA ALA A 182 11.82 -4.93 1.00
C ALA A 182 10.52 -4.28 0.50
N ARG A 183 9.46 -5.08 0.38
CA ARG A 183 8.12 -4.63 0.03
C ARG A 183 7.07 -5.17 0.97
N TRP A 184 6.06 -4.34 1.24
CA TRP A 184 4.80 -4.76 1.84
C TRP A 184 3.71 -4.76 0.77
N ILE A 185 3.28 -5.94 0.34
CA ILE A 185 2.54 -6.13 -0.92
C ILE A 185 1.10 -6.52 -0.64
N ASP A 186 0.13 -5.82 -1.24
CA ASP A 186 -1.26 -6.27 -1.31
C ASP A 186 -1.39 -7.38 -2.35
N VAL A 187 -1.68 -8.59 -1.89
CA VAL A 187 -1.72 -9.77 -2.77
C VAL A 187 -2.93 -9.82 -3.69
N ARG A 188 -3.89 -8.89 -3.55
CA ARG A 188 -5.09 -8.83 -4.41
C ARG A 188 -4.80 -8.19 -5.76
N ASN A 189 -3.96 -7.17 -5.80
CA ASN A 189 -3.68 -6.40 -7.02
C ASN A 189 -2.20 -6.09 -7.27
N GLY A 190 -1.33 -6.33 -6.29
CA GLY A 190 0.11 -6.15 -6.40
C GLY A 190 0.63 -4.76 -6.05
N LEU A 191 -0.22 -3.80 -5.66
CA LEU A 191 0.28 -2.54 -5.11
C LEU A 191 1.06 -2.80 -3.82
N PHE A 192 2.08 -2.00 -3.56
CA PHE A 192 2.98 -2.22 -2.43
C PHE A 192 3.48 -0.92 -1.79
N ILE A 193 4.09 -1.08 -0.62
CA ILE A 193 4.95 -0.07 0.02
C ILE A 193 6.40 -0.50 -0.20
N ASP A 194 7.22 0.41 -0.67
CA ASP A 194 8.67 0.22 -0.71
C ASP A 194 9.27 0.53 0.66
N ILE A 195 10.10 -0.41 1.15
CA ILE A 195 10.79 -0.31 2.43
C ILE A 195 12.28 -0.20 2.14
N THR A 196 12.86 0.94 2.50
CA THR A 196 14.29 1.22 2.27
C THR A 196 15.07 1.21 3.58
N GLY A 197 16.17 0.45 3.62
CA GLY A 197 17.08 0.45 4.78
C GLY A 197 18.04 1.63 4.77
N LEU A 198 18.29 2.22 5.93
CA LEU A 198 19.37 3.19 6.13
C LEU A 198 20.52 2.58 6.94
N SER A 199 21.75 2.80 6.53
CA SER A 199 22.94 2.33 7.26
C SER A 199 24.08 3.33 7.17
N GLU A 200 24.94 3.37 8.18
CA GLU A 200 26.24 4.06 8.09
C GLU A 200 27.21 3.20 7.27
N THR A 201 27.33 3.51 5.97
CA THR A 201 28.15 2.72 5.03
C THR A 201 29.62 3.09 5.03
N ASN A 202 29.97 4.27 5.53
CA ASN A 202 31.35 4.75 5.63
C ASN A 202 31.58 5.56 6.92
N PRO A 203 31.42 4.93 8.10
CA PRO A 203 31.52 5.62 9.39
C PRO A 203 32.93 6.18 9.65
N SER A 204 33.98 5.60 9.07
CA SER A 204 35.36 6.09 9.23
C SER A 204 35.59 7.44 8.54
N ALA A 205 34.98 7.68 7.38
CA ALA A 205 35.14 8.95 6.65
C ALA A 205 34.00 9.94 6.88
N GLN A 206 32.78 9.44 7.13
CA GLN A 206 31.56 10.22 7.32
C GLN A 206 30.76 9.67 8.52
N PRO A 207 31.28 9.79 9.75
CA PRO A 207 30.61 9.29 10.94
C PRO A 207 29.24 9.96 11.12
N GLY A 208 28.22 9.17 11.46
CA GLY A 208 26.87 9.67 11.70
C GLY A 208 26.11 10.06 10.44
N VAL A 209 26.59 9.69 9.25
CA VAL A 209 25.86 9.81 7.98
C VAL A 209 25.27 8.46 7.60
N TRP A 210 23.94 8.42 7.59
CA TRP A 210 23.14 7.29 7.19
C TRP A 210 22.83 7.39 5.71
N SER A 211 22.94 6.29 4.97
CA SER A 211 22.68 6.26 3.53
C SER A 211 21.86 5.05 3.12
N CYS A 212 21.07 5.22 2.06
CA CYS A 212 20.47 4.11 1.32
C CYS A 212 21.22 3.85 -0.01
N LYS A 213 20.78 2.82 -0.72
CA LYS A 213 21.33 2.43 -2.04
C LYS A 213 21.03 3.45 -3.15
N ASN A 214 20.04 4.32 -2.96
CA ASN A 214 19.62 5.31 -3.95
C ASN A 214 20.25 6.70 -3.77
N TYR A 215 21.44 6.78 -3.16
CA TYR A 215 22.17 8.03 -2.93
C TYR A 215 21.56 9.01 -1.91
N HIS A 216 20.43 8.69 -1.28
CA HIS A 216 19.93 9.48 -0.15
C HIS A 216 20.90 9.36 1.03
N ARG A 217 21.16 10.51 1.67
CA ARG A 217 22.04 10.63 2.83
C ARG A 217 21.41 11.55 3.87
N TYR A 218 21.45 11.11 5.12
CA TYR A 218 20.89 11.84 6.24
C TYR A 218 21.91 11.89 7.37
N ARG A 219 22.00 13.01 8.09
CA ARG A 219 22.76 13.02 9.34
C ARG A 219 21.91 12.38 10.43
N THR A 220 22.57 11.74 11.39
CA THR A 220 21.89 11.12 12.55
C THR A 220 20.93 12.09 13.23
N ARG A 221 21.33 13.36 13.39
CA ARG A 221 20.51 14.43 14.00
C ARG A 221 19.30 14.88 13.16
N ASP A 222 19.30 14.58 11.87
CA ASP A 222 18.18 14.92 10.98
C ASP A 222 17.10 13.82 11.06
N LEU A 223 17.50 12.58 11.37
CA LEU A 223 16.60 11.43 11.58
C LEU A 223 16.12 11.33 13.04
N TYR A 224 17.05 11.30 13.98
CA TYR A 224 16.79 10.89 15.37
C TYR A 224 16.84 12.04 16.38
N PRO A 225 16.03 11.98 17.46
CA PRO A 225 14.99 10.98 17.71
C PRO A 225 13.81 11.13 16.75
N LEU A 226 13.22 10.02 16.32
CA LEU A 226 12.01 10.05 15.50
C LEU A 226 10.86 10.69 16.29
N ARG A 227 9.91 11.29 15.58
CA ARG A 227 8.77 12.00 16.16
C ARG A 227 7.49 11.21 15.93
N GLU A 228 6.78 10.92 17.01
CA GLU A 228 5.42 10.35 16.98
C GLU A 228 4.44 11.35 16.35
N THR A 229 3.57 10.83 15.47
CA THR A 229 2.57 11.60 14.74
C THR A 229 1.42 10.69 14.29
N VAL A 230 0.54 11.19 13.43
CA VAL A 230 -0.54 10.43 12.81
C VAL A 230 -0.45 10.58 11.28
N TYR A 231 -0.61 9.47 10.57
CA TYR A 231 -0.72 9.44 9.11
C TYR A 231 -1.86 8.50 8.73
N GLU A 232 -2.75 8.96 7.83
CA GLU A 232 -3.97 8.26 7.45
C GLU A 232 -4.79 7.75 8.64
N GLY A 233 -4.80 8.51 9.74
CA GLY A 233 -5.55 8.17 10.95
C GLY A 233 -4.97 7.05 11.82
N VAL A 234 -3.74 6.59 11.58
CA VAL A 234 -3.01 5.66 12.48
C VAL A 234 -1.73 6.28 13.02
N PRO A 235 -1.21 5.84 14.19
CA PRO A 235 0.09 6.30 14.69
C PRO A 235 1.22 6.02 13.70
N ALA A 236 2.09 7.00 13.52
CA ALA A 236 3.23 6.94 12.60
C ALA A 236 4.46 7.63 13.21
N LEU A 237 5.64 7.36 12.64
CA LEU A 237 6.87 8.08 12.97
C LEU A 237 7.36 8.88 11.76
N VAL A 238 7.95 10.04 12.03
CA VAL A 238 8.65 10.87 11.04
C VAL A 238 10.05 11.26 11.52
N PRO A 239 10.99 11.59 10.62
CA PRO A 239 12.30 12.12 11.00
C PRO A 239 12.24 13.39 11.87
N TYR A 240 13.26 13.62 12.69
CA TYR A 240 13.34 14.81 13.56
C TYR A 240 13.27 16.13 12.77
N SER A 241 14.12 16.26 11.75
CA SER A 241 14.24 17.43 10.87
C SER A 241 13.54 17.20 9.53
N PHE A 242 12.28 16.75 9.56
CA PHE A 242 11.51 16.43 8.35
C PHE A 242 11.42 17.60 7.35
N ASP A 243 11.37 18.85 7.83
CA ASP A 243 11.23 20.07 7.03
C ASP A 243 12.47 20.28 6.16
N ARG A 244 13.64 20.06 6.75
CA ARG A 244 14.93 20.08 6.06
C ARG A 244 15.01 18.94 5.04
N ILE A 245 14.68 17.72 5.45
CA ILE A 245 14.72 16.53 4.58
C ILE A 245 13.85 16.76 3.34
N LEU A 246 12.60 17.19 3.54
CA LEU A 246 11.69 17.47 2.43
C LEU A 246 12.14 18.64 1.57
N THR A 247 12.74 19.69 2.17
CA THR A 247 13.25 20.84 1.40
C THR A 247 14.47 20.46 0.56
N GLU A 248 15.37 19.63 1.07
CA GLU A 248 16.53 19.14 0.33
C GLU A 248 16.10 18.22 -0.83
N GLU A 249 15.03 17.42 -0.63
CA GLU A 249 14.54 16.47 -1.63
C GLU A 249 13.62 17.09 -2.69
N TYR A 250 12.64 17.91 -2.27
CA TYR A 250 11.57 18.41 -3.15
C TYR A 250 11.59 19.93 -3.36
N SER A 251 12.53 20.65 -2.75
CA SER A 251 12.57 22.12 -2.64
C SER A 251 11.48 22.71 -1.74
N ALA A 252 11.73 23.92 -1.23
CA ALA A 252 10.74 24.70 -0.46
C ALA A 252 9.44 24.98 -1.26
N ARG A 253 9.51 24.94 -2.59
CA ARG A 253 8.34 25.13 -3.44
C ARG A 253 7.35 23.98 -3.34
N ALA A 254 7.81 22.73 -3.19
CA ALA A 254 6.89 21.60 -3.03
C ALA A 254 6.05 21.69 -1.75
N LEU A 255 6.60 22.34 -0.72
CA LEU A 255 5.92 22.55 0.57
C LEU A 255 4.86 23.66 0.56
N THR A 256 4.77 24.40 -0.55
CA THR A 256 3.94 25.62 -0.64
C THR A 256 3.11 25.71 -1.92
N LYS A 257 3.45 24.95 -2.97
CA LYS A 257 2.74 24.95 -4.26
C LYS A 257 1.37 24.32 -4.08
N THR A 258 0.30 25.10 -4.19
CA THR A 258 -1.09 24.67 -3.98
C THR A 258 -1.78 24.10 -5.22
N LYS A 259 -1.04 23.86 -6.32
CA LYS A 259 -1.56 23.24 -7.56
C LYS A 259 -0.61 22.17 -8.05
N HIS A 260 -1.08 20.94 -8.22
CA HIS A 260 -0.24 19.82 -8.62
C HIS A 260 -1.10 18.70 -9.23
N GLU A 261 -0.64 18.04 -10.31
CA GLU A 261 -1.32 16.90 -10.96
C GLU A 261 -2.85 17.00 -11.07
N GLY A 262 -3.39 18.14 -11.54
CA GLY A 262 -4.84 18.34 -11.69
C GLY A 262 -5.62 18.54 -10.39
N HIS A 263 -4.93 18.79 -9.29
CA HIS A 263 -5.50 19.05 -7.96
C HIS A 263 -5.17 20.47 -7.48
N LEU A 264 -6.07 21.03 -6.69
CA LEU A 264 -5.93 22.29 -5.99
C LEU A 264 -6.00 22.03 -4.48
N TRP A 265 -5.02 22.55 -3.74
CA TRP A 265 -5.09 22.60 -2.29
C TRP A 265 -6.12 23.64 -1.85
N VAL A 266 -7.09 23.21 -1.03
CA VAL A 266 -8.13 24.06 -0.45
C VAL A 266 -7.85 24.24 1.05
N PRO A 267 -7.29 25.40 1.47
CA PRO A 267 -6.85 25.63 2.84
C PRO A 267 -7.95 25.44 3.90
N GLU A 268 -9.19 25.80 3.56
CA GLU A 268 -10.35 25.71 4.46
C GLU A 268 -10.70 24.25 4.80
N GLN A 269 -10.47 23.35 3.85
CA GLN A 269 -10.72 21.91 4.00
C GLN A 269 -9.47 21.14 4.44
N LYS A 270 -8.29 21.76 4.32
CA LYS A 270 -6.97 21.12 4.47
C LYS A 270 -6.89 19.87 3.59
N ASP A 271 -7.33 19.99 2.34
CA ASP A 271 -7.38 18.87 1.43
C ASP A 271 -7.05 19.25 -0.02
N TRP A 272 -6.61 18.24 -0.77
CA TRP A 272 -6.33 18.31 -2.18
C TRP A 272 -7.57 17.87 -2.97
N ILE A 273 -8.17 18.80 -3.71
CA ILE A 273 -9.41 18.56 -4.46
C ILE A 273 -9.11 18.57 -5.95
N ARG A 274 -9.63 17.58 -6.67
CA ARG A 274 -9.54 17.55 -8.14
C ARG A 274 -10.20 18.80 -8.75
N GLN A 275 -9.53 19.38 -9.74
CA GLN A 275 -9.99 20.64 -10.34
C GLN A 275 -11.29 20.49 -11.14
N ASP A 276 -11.56 19.32 -11.71
CA ASP A 276 -12.81 19.03 -12.43
C ASP A 276 -14.04 19.03 -11.50
N VAL A 277 -13.90 18.53 -10.28
CA VAL A 277 -14.94 18.58 -9.24
C VAL A 277 -15.26 20.03 -8.85
N LEU A 278 -14.24 20.89 -8.76
CA LEU A 278 -14.43 22.30 -8.42
C LEU A 278 -15.17 23.06 -9.53
N GLN A 279 -14.86 22.78 -10.80
CA GLN A 279 -15.52 23.41 -11.95
C GLN A 279 -17.00 23.03 -12.06
N GLN A 280 -17.34 21.75 -11.82
CA GLN A 280 -18.74 21.31 -11.83
C GLN A 280 -19.58 21.99 -10.73
N ASN A 281 -19.00 22.22 -9.55
CA ASN A 281 -19.71 22.90 -8.46
C ASN A 281 -19.92 24.40 -8.73
N SER A 282 -18.97 25.07 -9.40
CA SER A 282 -19.14 26.48 -9.81
C SER A 282 -20.19 26.66 -10.91
N ASP A 283 -20.32 25.69 -11.82
CA ASP A 283 -21.24 25.77 -12.95
C ASP A 283 -22.69 25.41 -12.58
N VAL A 284 -22.89 24.58 -11.55
CA VAL A 284 -24.22 24.12 -11.15
C VAL A 284 -24.90 25.07 -10.16
N HIS A 285 -24.15 25.77 -9.30
CA HIS A 285 -24.72 26.68 -8.30
C HIS A 285 -23.93 28.00 -8.27
N GLY A 286 -24.51 29.06 -8.83
CA GLY A 286 -24.06 30.45 -8.66
C GLY A 286 -24.17 30.98 -7.22
N ARG A 287 -24.04 30.11 -6.21
CA ARG A 287 -23.91 30.38 -4.78
C ARG A 287 -22.99 29.33 -4.19
N ASP A 288 -21.91 29.78 -3.57
CA ASP A 288 -20.95 28.95 -2.83
C ASP A 288 -21.68 28.10 -1.78
N VAL A 289 -21.87 26.81 -2.07
CA VAL A 289 -22.23 25.81 -1.07
C VAL A 289 -20.93 25.18 -0.60
N PRO A 290 -20.62 25.16 0.71
CA PRO A 290 -19.46 24.46 1.22
C PRO A 290 -19.52 22.99 0.81
N HIS A 291 -18.54 22.54 0.02
CA HIS A 291 -18.40 21.13 -0.30
C HIS A 291 -17.99 20.36 0.97
N ILE A 292 -18.80 19.36 1.35
CA ILE A 292 -18.46 18.44 2.42
C ILE A 292 -17.66 17.28 1.80
N PRO A 293 -16.40 17.05 2.19
CA PRO A 293 -15.60 15.93 1.70
C PRO A 293 -16.35 14.62 1.82
N ARG A 294 -16.20 13.73 0.82
CA ARG A 294 -16.88 12.43 0.80
C ARG A 294 -16.53 11.55 2.02
N SER A 295 -15.38 11.79 2.65
CA SER A 295 -14.95 11.16 3.92
C SER A 295 -15.74 11.62 5.16
N LEU A 296 -16.55 12.67 5.06
CA LEU A 296 -17.39 13.24 6.12
C LEU A 296 -18.89 13.16 5.80
N GLN A 297 -19.26 12.62 4.63
CA GLN A 297 -20.67 12.38 4.30
C GLN A 297 -21.10 11.07 4.96
N ALA A 298 -21.96 11.15 5.98
CA ALA A 298 -22.67 9.96 6.45
C ALA A 298 -23.53 9.44 5.30
N ASP A 299 -23.35 8.17 4.92
CA ASP A 299 -24.10 7.53 3.84
C ASP A 299 -25.60 7.82 3.97
N GLU A 300 -26.16 8.52 3.00
CA GLU A 300 -27.61 8.56 2.84
C GLU A 300 -28.08 7.11 2.66
N LYS A 301 -28.74 6.58 3.70
CA LYS A 301 -29.38 5.26 3.68
C LYS A 301 -30.07 5.04 2.34
N PRO A 302 -29.85 3.90 1.65
CA PRO A 302 -30.61 3.58 0.46
C PRO A 302 -32.08 3.56 0.83
N ARG A 303 -32.88 4.47 0.26
CA ARG A 303 -34.33 4.44 0.39
C ARG A 303 -34.84 3.18 -0.31
N ALA A 304 -34.99 2.11 0.45
CA ALA A 304 -35.92 1.05 0.12
C ALA A 304 -37.35 1.63 0.19
N GLY A 305 -38.11 1.52 -0.90
CA GLY A 305 -39.56 1.78 -0.86
C GLY A 305 -40.14 2.38 -2.14
N LEU A 306 -40.73 1.54 -2.98
CA LEU A 306 -42.07 1.67 -3.58
C LEU A 306 -42.62 3.11 -3.84
N GLY A 307 -41.85 3.99 -4.47
CA GLY A 307 -42.25 5.37 -4.76
C GLY A 307 -42.67 5.68 -6.21
N ASN A 308 -42.53 4.75 -7.15
CA ASN A 308 -42.80 4.98 -8.57
C ASN A 308 -44.05 4.22 -9.09
N LEU A 309 -45.22 4.49 -8.50
CA LEU A 309 -46.49 3.92 -9.00
C LEU A 309 -47.68 4.88 -9.04
N LEU A 310 -47.45 6.19 -9.01
CA LEU A 310 -48.51 7.20 -9.24
C LEU A 310 -47.96 8.40 -10.01
N ARG A 311 -47.67 8.21 -11.30
CA ARG A 311 -47.61 9.27 -12.33
C ARG A 311 -47.77 8.68 -13.74
N ILE A 312 -48.81 7.89 -13.90
CA ILE A 312 -49.50 7.66 -15.18
C ILE A 312 -50.99 7.68 -14.85
N LEU A 313 -51.51 8.90 -14.68
CA LEU A 313 -52.85 9.38 -15.02
C LEU A 313 -52.78 10.91 -15.06
#